data_AF-A0A7S1E744-F1
#
_entry.id   AF-A0A7S1E744-F1
#
_cell.length_a   1.000
_cell.length_b   1.000
_cell.length_c   1.000
_cell.angle_alpha   90.00
_cell.angle_beta   90.00
_cell.angle_gamma   90.00
#
_symmetry.space_group_name_H-M   'P 1'
#
loop_
_entity.id
_entity.type
_entity.pdbx_description
1 polymer ?
#
loop_
_entity_poly.entity_id
_entity_poly.type
_entity_poly.pdbx_seq_one_letter_code
_entity_poly.pdbx_strand_id
1 'polypeptide(L)'
;VSAGLVCSMLIGSPTFADELGRETEAPTLFTGETVMICTKRGPLGACLKTETRTEDNDNDKAKEYFKDPGDRQKVEAEMLAKETQGNVLIQKLRQQSSENKEKNDLVVLQKTLINDQSASFGPFDRQVVILNTDGRTFTLLENPQAMRLKKQGFIEDRKFVKQPTKEDIDNALLGDLEQEGGVGGFV
;
A
#
# COMPACT_ATOMS: atom_id res chain seq x y z
N VAL A 1 9.94 -43.17 -11.26
CA VAL A 1 11.01 -42.18 -11.03
C VAL A 1 10.40 -40.81 -11.24
N SER A 2 10.05 -40.15 -10.13
CA SER A 2 9.32 -38.88 -10.07
C SER A 2 10.28 -37.70 -10.26
N ALA A 3 10.05 -36.90 -11.29
CA ALA A 3 10.80 -35.67 -11.55
C ALA A 3 10.20 -34.53 -10.73
N GLY A 4 10.99 -33.98 -9.80
CA GLY A 4 10.64 -32.84 -8.96
C GLY A 4 10.78 -31.52 -9.72
N LEU A 5 9.72 -30.71 -9.68
CA LEU A 5 9.67 -29.34 -10.19
C LEU A 5 10.22 -28.41 -9.09
N VAL A 6 11.45 -27.91 -9.28
CA VAL A 6 12.06 -26.90 -8.40
C VAL A 6 11.62 -25.51 -8.88
N CYS A 7 10.64 -24.93 -8.20
CA CYS A 7 10.21 -23.55 -8.40
C CYS A 7 11.18 -22.63 -7.65
N SER A 8 12.11 -22.00 -8.39
CA SER A 8 13.03 -21.00 -7.85
C SER A 8 12.29 -19.67 -7.75
N MET A 9 11.77 -19.33 -6.56
CA MET A 9 11.25 -17.99 -6.27
C MET A 9 12.44 -17.04 -6.08
N LEU A 10 12.64 -16.15 -7.05
CA LEU A 10 13.48 -14.96 -6.90
C LEU A 10 12.85 -14.05 -5.84
N ILE A 11 13.46 -14.02 -4.66
CA ILE A 11 13.10 -13.10 -3.57
C ILE A 11 13.53 -11.70 -4.03
N GLY A 12 12.56 -10.87 -4.40
CA GLY A 12 12.79 -9.43 -4.61
C GLY A 12 13.18 -8.78 -3.29
N SER A 13 14.25 -7.98 -3.32
CA SER A 13 14.68 -7.14 -2.20
C SER A 13 13.57 -6.16 -1.79
N PRO A 14 13.44 -5.83 -0.49
CA PRO A 14 12.47 -4.83 -0.03
C PRO A 14 12.84 -3.47 -0.60
N THR A 15 12.01 -2.94 -1.50
CA THR A 15 12.15 -1.58 -2.04
C THR A 15 11.47 -0.59 -1.10
N PHE A 16 12.17 0.49 -0.77
CA PHE A 16 11.57 1.62 -0.05
C PHE A 16 10.71 2.43 -1.02
N ALA A 17 9.62 3.03 -0.55
CA ALA A 17 8.69 3.80 -1.40
C ALA A 17 9.38 4.96 -2.15
N ASP A 18 10.52 5.45 -1.64
CA ASP A 18 11.35 6.48 -2.28
C ASP A 18 12.17 5.97 -3.48
N GLU A 19 12.12 4.67 -3.80
CA GLU A 19 12.80 4.06 -4.96
C GLU A 19 11.89 3.87 -6.17
N LEU A 20 10.57 4.04 -6.02
CA LEU A 20 9.60 3.88 -7.11
C LEU A 20 9.63 5.13 -8.02
N GLY A 21 10.28 5.00 -9.18
CA GLY A 21 10.41 6.08 -10.18
C GLY A 21 11.82 6.63 -10.37
N ARG A 22 12.81 6.07 -9.66
CA ARG A 22 14.22 6.29 -9.99
C ARG A 22 14.52 5.51 -11.28
N GLU A 23 14.89 6.21 -12.34
CA GLU A 23 15.50 5.56 -13.52
C GLU A 23 16.85 4.99 -13.08
N THR A 24 16.83 3.79 -12.50
CA THR A 24 18.03 2.98 -12.38
C THR A 24 18.35 2.52 -13.79
N GLU A 25 19.31 3.19 -14.43
CA GLU A 25 19.97 2.59 -15.58
C GLU A 25 20.35 1.15 -15.17
N ALA A 26 19.98 0.18 -16.01
CA ALA A 26 20.34 -1.20 -15.77
C ALA A 26 21.84 -1.25 -15.50
N PRO A 27 22.33 -1.99 -14.49
CA PRO A 27 23.75 -2.17 -14.28
C PRO A 27 24.34 -2.90 -15.49
N THR A 28 24.71 -2.15 -16.53
CA THR A 28 25.38 -2.64 -17.75
C THR A 28 26.89 -2.76 -17.53
N LEU A 29 27.29 -3.06 -16.30
CA LEU A 29 28.70 -3.17 -15.90
C LEU A 29 29.00 -4.56 -15.34
N PHE A 30 28.80 -5.59 -16.17
CA PHE A 30 29.71 -6.76 -16.17
C PHE A 30 29.60 -7.63 -17.43
N THR A 31 29.28 -7.06 -18.60
CA THR A 31 29.80 -7.65 -19.84
C THR A 31 31.20 -7.06 -20.00
N GLY A 32 32.24 -7.90 -20.04
CA GLY A 32 33.64 -7.47 -20.16
C GLY A 32 34.00 -6.75 -21.47
N GLU A 33 33.06 -6.04 -22.08
CA GLU A 33 33.28 -5.18 -23.23
C GLU A 33 33.82 -3.84 -22.75
N THR A 34 35.13 -3.66 -22.90
CA THR A 34 35.75 -2.34 -22.80
C THR A 34 35.11 -1.45 -23.86
N VAL A 35 34.23 -0.52 -23.45
CA VAL A 35 33.63 0.45 -24.37
C VAL A 35 34.73 1.40 -24.84
N MET A 36 35.26 1.12 -26.02
CA MET A 36 36.30 1.91 -26.66
C MET A 36 35.67 3.21 -27.19
N ILE A 37 36.04 4.36 -26.62
CA ILE A 37 35.55 5.67 -27.08
C ILE A 37 36.39 6.11 -28.26
N CYS A 38 35.73 6.69 -29.26
CA CYS A 38 36.41 7.33 -30.37
C CYS A 38 36.92 8.73 -30.01
N THR A 39 38.23 8.91 -29.90
CA THR A 39 38.85 10.21 -29.58
C THR A 39 39.05 11.09 -30.81
N LYS A 40 39.25 10.49 -31.99
CA LYS A 40 39.39 11.22 -33.27
C LYS A 40 38.58 10.58 -34.39
N ARG A 41 37.71 11.39 -35.01
CA ARG A 41 36.94 11.02 -36.21
C ARG A 41 37.65 11.53 -37.46
N GLY A 42 37.67 10.71 -38.51
CA GLY A 42 38.12 11.10 -39.84
C GLY A 42 37.06 11.94 -40.57
N PRO A 43 37.40 12.51 -41.74
CA PRO A 43 36.50 13.36 -42.53
C PRO A 43 35.24 12.62 -43.01
N LEU A 44 35.30 11.30 -43.14
CA LEU A 44 34.17 10.43 -43.49
C LEU A 44 33.42 9.88 -42.26
N GLY A 45 33.70 10.40 -41.07
CA GLY A 45 33.04 9.99 -39.82
C GLY A 45 33.56 8.69 -39.19
N ALA A 46 34.46 7.96 -39.86
CA ALA A 46 35.10 6.77 -39.30
C ALA A 46 36.01 7.10 -38.11
N CYS A 47 36.06 6.23 -37.11
CA CYS A 47 36.95 6.41 -35.97
C CYS A 47 38.40 6.08 -36.34
N LEU A 48 39.31 7.03 -36.18
CA LEU A 48 40.74 6.85 -36.48
C LEU A 48 41.55 6.49 -35.23
N LYS A 49 41.06 6.84 -34.04
CA LYS A 49 41.70 6.52 -32.76
C LYS A 49 40.67 6.17 -31.71
N THR A 50 40.85 5.01 -31.09
CA THR A 50 40.02 4.51 -30.00
C THR A 50 40.86 4.38 -28.74
N GLU A 51 40.30 4.81 -27.61
CA GLU A 51 40.91 4.69 -26.29
C GLU A 51 39.89 4.09 -25.31
N THR A 52 40.39 3.43 -24.26
CA THR A 52 39.55 2.85 -23.21
C THR A 52 38.86 3.97 -22.42
N ARG A 53 37.52 3.88 -22.27
CA ARG A 53 36.72 4.81 -21.47
C ARG A 53 37.24 4.88 -20.03
N THR A 54 37.60 6.07 -19.60
CA THR A 54 37.98 6.43 -18.22
C THR A 54 37.18 7.67 -17.84
N GLU A 55 36.94 7.90 -16.54
CA GLU A 55 36.12 9.03 -16.07
C GLU A 55 36.67 10.40 -16.54
N ASP A 56 37.97 10.50 -16.78
CA ASP A 56 38.64 11.70 -17.27
C ASP A 56 38.54 11.91 -18.80
N ASN A 57 38.34 10.84 -19.58
CA ASN A 57 38.28 10.86 -21.06
C ASN A 57 36.82 10.85 -21.58
N ASP A 58 35.86 10.83 -20.67
CA ASP A 58 34.45 10.71 -20.97
C ASP A 58 33.81 12.10 -21.05
N ASN A 59 33.46 12.54 -22.24
CA ASN A 59 32.85 13.86 -22.48
C ASN A 59 31.34 13.86 -22.16
N ASP A 60 30.94 13.07 -21.16
CA ASP A 60 29.57 12.98 -20.67
C ASP A 60 29.30 14.14 -19.70
N LYS A 61 28.96 15.29 -20.27
CA LYS A 61 28.57 16.49 -19.50
C LYS A 61 27.30 16.30 -18.69
N ALA A 62 26.61 15.16 -18.84
CA ALA A 62 25.40 14.81 -18.12
C ALA A 62 25.56 15.01 -16.60
N LYS A 63 26.66 14.55 -16.01
CA LYS A 63 26.92 14.68 -14.55
C LYS A 63 26.96 16.14 -14.06
N GLU A 64 27.33 17.09 -14.92
CA GLU A 64 27.37 18.52 -14.58
C GLU A 64 25.96 19.14 -14.54
N TYR A 65 25.05 18.65 -15.38
CA TYR A 65 23.67 19.17 -15.47
C TYR A 65 22.67 18.43 -14.58
N PHE A 66 22.90 17.15 -14.33
CA PHE A 66 22.09 16.36 -13.40
C PHE A 66 22.58 16.57 -11.98
N LYS A 67 22.11 17.64 -11.33
CA LYS A 67 22.27 17.81 -9.88
C LYS A 67 21.60 16.65 -9.17
N ASP A 68 22.33 15.98 -8.29
CA ASP A 68 21.79 14.89 -7.49
C ASP A 68 20.54 15.37 -6.71
N PRO A 69 19.39 14.67 -6.82
CA PRO A 69 18.16 15.08 -6.15
C PRO A 69 18.28 15.10 -4.62
N GLY A 70 19.26 14.37 -4.07
CA GLY A 70 19.52 14.31 -2.63
C GLY A 70 19.99 15.63 -2.02
N ASP A 71 20.66 16.50 -2.77
CA ASP A 71 21.16 17.77 -2.23
C ASP A 71 20.06 18.81 -2.08
N ARG A 72 19.02 18.77 -2.94
CA ARG A 72 17.84 19.63 -2.79
C ARG A 72 17.02 19.27 -1.55
N GLN A 73 16.82 17.97 -1.31
CA GLN A 73 16.04 17.50 -0.17
C GLN A 73 16.69 17.83 1.18
N LYS A 74 18.02 17.77 1.27
CA LYS A 74 18.76 18.13 2.50
C LYS A 74 18.62 19.62 2.82
N VAL A 75 18.79 20.49 1.83
CA VAL A 75 18.67 21.95 2.01
C VAL A 75 17.24 22.34 2.40
N GLU A 76 16.24 21.71 1.81
CA GLU A 76 14.84 21.97 2.12
C GLU A 76 14.47 21.52 3.54
N ALA A 77 14.95 20.33 3.96
CA ALA A 77 14.78 19.83 5.32
C ALA A 77 15.46 20.72 6.38
N GLU A 78 16.66 21.24 6.10
CA GLU A 78 17.37 22.15 7.00
C GLU A 78 16.70 23.53 7.12
N MET A 79 16.13 24.06 6.03
CA MET A 79 15.37 25.32 6.07
C MET A 79 14.08 25.18 6.88
N LEU A 80 13.34 24.08 6.68
CA LEU A 80 12.15 23.74 7.46
C LEU A 80 12.44 23.55 8.95
N ALA A 81 13.62 23.04 9.31
CA ALA A 81 14.05 22.90 10.69
C ALA A 81 14.33 24.25 11.36
N LYS A 82 14.89 25.23 10.63
CA LYS A 82 15.20 26.57 11.15
C LYS A 82 13.96 27.44 11.34
N GLU A 83 12.98 27.38 10.43
CA GLU A 83 11.73 28.14 10.56
C GLU A 83 10.81 27.66 11.70
N THR A 84 11.04 26.45 12.20
CA THR A 84 10.14 25.83 13.19
C THR A 84 10.59 25.94 14.63
N GLN A 85 11.79 26.46 14.88
CA GLN A 85 12.26 26.81 16.21
C GLN A 85 11.74 28.21 16.62
N GLY A 86 10.47 28.31 17.00
CA GLY A 86 9.97 29.48 17.72
C GLY A 86 8.49 29.86 17.52
N ASN A 87 7.80 29.33 16.51
CA ASN A 87 6.41 29.72 16.24
C ASN A 87 5.41 28.69 16.77
N VAL A 88 4.74 29.05 17.88
CA VAL A 88 3.71 28.22 18.56
C VAL A 88 2.59 27.79 17.61
N LEU A 89 2.24 28.63 16.62
CA LEU A 89 1.23 28.29 15.62
C LEU A 89 1.66 27.12 14.74
N ILE A 90 2.94 27.08 14.33
CA ILE A 90 3.45 26.02 13.46
C ILE A 90 3.46 24.68 14.21
N GLN A 91 3.78 24.67 15.51
CA GLN A 91 3.70 23.46 16.33
C GLN A 91 2.26 22.94 16.44
N LYS A 92 1.29 23.82 16.68
CA LYS A 92 -0.13 23.46 16.72
C LYS A 92 -0.63 22.93 15.38
N LEU A 93 -0.26 23.58 14.27
CA LEU A 93 -0.61 23.13 12.92
C LEU A 93 0.01 21.77 12.61
N ARG A 94 1.27 21.53 13.00
CA ARG A 94 1.93 20.22 12.84
C ARG A 94 1.20 19.13 13.62
N GLN A 95 0.83 19.41 14.86
CA GLN A 95 0.05 18.47 15.68
C GLN A 95 -1.33 18.20 15.06
N GLN A 96 -2.03 19.23 14.58
CA GLN A 96 -3.29 19.07 13.87
C GLN A 96 -3.13 18.28 12.57
N SER A 97 -2.05 18.51 11.82
CA SER A 97 -1.74 17.75 10.61
C SER A 97 -1.47 16.27 10.90
N SER A 98 -0.75 15.95 11.98
CA SER A 98 -0.54 14.55 12.38
C SER A 98 -1.83 13.88 12.83
N GLU A 99 -2.64 14.55 13.65
CA GLU A 99 -3.95 14.02 14.10
C GLU A 99 -4.92 13.86 12.92
N ASN A 100 -4.92 14.80 11.97
CA ASN A 100 -5.74 14.71 10.76
C ASN A 100 -5.27 13.61 9.82
N LYS A 101 -3.95 13.40 9.70
CA LYS A 101 -3.39 12.31 8.92
C LYS A 101 -3.91 10.96 9.44
N GLU A 102 -3.80 10.70 10.73
CA GLU A 102 -4.30 9.46 11.33
C GLU A 102 -5.80 9.26 11.11
N LYS A 103 -6.61 10.32 11.28
CA LYS A 103 -8.05 10.26 11.02
C LYS A 103 -8.36 9.99 9.55
N ASN A 104 -7.66 10.66 8.64
CA ASN A 104 -7.83 10.47 7.21
C ASN A 104 -7.42 9.05 6.78
N ASP A 105 -6.32 8.54 7.30
CA ASP A 105 -5.84 7.18 7.02
C ASP A 105 -6.89 6.14 7.44
N LEU A 106 -7.50 6.30 8.62
CA LEU A 106 -8.59 5.44 9.07
C LEU A 106 -9.82 5.51 8.16
N VAL A 107 -10.21 6.71 7.73
CA VAL A 107 -11.36 6.90 6.84
C VAL A 107 -11.10 6.30 5.46
N VAL A 108 -9.89 6.47 4.93
CA VAL A 108 -9.47 5.88 3.65
C VAL A 108 -9.53 4.36 3.77
N LEU A 109 -8.91 3.77 4.80
CA LEU A 109 -8.96 2.32 5.03
C LEU A 109 -10.39 1.80 5.16
N GLN A 110 -11.26 2.50 5.89
CA GLN A 110 -12.66 2.11 6.03
C GLN A 110 -13.38 2.13 4.67
N LYS A 111 -13.18 3.18 3.87
CA LYS A 111 -13.83 3.32 2.55
C LYS A 111 -13.30 2.30 1.54
N THR A 112 -11.99 2.07 1.51
CA THR A 112 -11.40 1.05 0.62
C THR A 112 -11.98 -0.31 0.95
N LEU A 113 -12.07 -0.65 2.23
CA LEU A 113 -12.64 -1.93 2.66
C LEU A 113 -14.13 -2.07 2.33
N ILE A 114 -14.93 -1.00 2.47
CA ILE A 114 -16.35 -1.00 2.07
C ILE A 114 -16.49 -1.19 0.55
N ASN A 115 -15.62 -0.58 -0.24
CA ASN A 115 -15.63 -0.75 -1.69
C ASN A 115 -15.25 -2.18 -2.08
N ASP A 116 -14.23 -2.76 -1.45
CA ASP A 116 -13.81 -4.14 -1.70
C ASP A 116 -14.87 -5.17 -1.30
N GLN A 117 -15.65 -4.89 -0.25
CA GLN A 117 -16.78 -5.73 0.16
C GLN A 117 -17.81 -5.90 -0.96
N SER A 118 -18.08 -4.85 -1.74
CA SER A 118 -19.07 -4.93 -2.83
C SER A 118 -18.67 -5.89 -3.95
N ALA A 119 -17.37 -6.15 -4.11
CA ALA A 119 -16.87 -7.12 -5.08
C ALA A 119 -16.91 -8.57 -4.55
N SER A 120 -16.79 -8.75 -3.24
CA SER A 120 -16.69 -10.07 -2.60
C SER A 120 -18.03 -10.58 -2.04
N PHE A 121 -18.94 -9.68 -1.70
CA PHE A 121 -20.23 -10.00 -1.08
C PHE A 121 -21.38 -9.27 -1.78
N GLY A 122 -22.26 -10.04 -2.42
CA GLY A 122 -23.49 -9.59 -3.05
C GLY A 122 -24.67 -9.46 -2.07
N PRO A 123 -25.81 -8.91 -2.53
CA PRO A 123 -27.00 -8.69 -1.69
C PRO A 123 -27.72 -9.97 -1.25
N PHE A 124 -27.41 -11.12 -1.85
CA PHE A 124 -28.03 -12.42 -1.56
C PHE A 124 -27.07 -13.41 -0.89
N ASP A 125 -25.86 -12.98 -0.56
CA ASP A 125 -24.90 -13.87 0.09
C ASP A 125 -25.35 -14.21 1.50
N ARG A 126 -25.04 -15.45 1.91
CA ARG A 126 -25.44 -15.98 3.22
C ARG A 126 -24.77 -15.24 4.38
N GLN A 127 -23.65 -14.60 4.12
CA GLN A 127 -22.81 -13.93 5.09
C GLN A 127 -22.76 -12.43 4.80
N VAL A 128 -22.76 -11.64 5.88
CA VAL A 128 -22.66 -10.19 5.85
C VAL A 128 -21.43 -9.78 6.62
N VAL A 129 -20.70 -8.83 6.05
CA VAL A 129 -19.56 -8.20 6.70
C VAL A 129 -20.06 -7.04 7.55
N ILE A 130 -19.78 -7.08 8.85
CA ILE A 130 -20.12 -6.01 9.80
C ILE A 130 -18.84 -5.41 10.35
N LEU A 131 -18.74 -4.07 10.34
CA LEU A 131 -17.58 -3.34 10.85
C LEU A 131 -17.60 -3.30 12.38
N ASN A 132 -16.48 -3.64 13.01
CA ASN A 132 -16.31 -3.55 14.45
C ASN A 132 -16.21 -2.09 14.94
N THR A 133 -16.40 -1.91 16.25
CA THR A 133 -16.26 -0.61 16.94
C THR A 133 -14.89 0.04 16.73
N ASP A 134 -13.86 -0.77 16.47
CA ASP A 134 -12.49 -0.32 16.23
C ASP A 134 -12.31 0.39 14.88
N GLY A 135 -13.30 0.29 13.98
CA GLY A 135 -13.27 0.91 12.64
C GLY A 135 -12.25 0.31 11.66
N ARG A 136 -11.49 -0.71 12.07
CA ARG A 136 -10.46 -1.38 11.26
C ARG A 136 -10.79 -2.82 10.90
N THR A 137 -11.42 -3.54 11.82
CA THR A 137 -11.68 -4.97 11.70
C THR A 137 -13.15 -5.25 11.38
N PHE A 138 -13.42 -6.42 10.81
CA PHE A 138 -14.76 -6.86 10.50
C PHE A 138 -15.02 -8.23 11.11
N THR A 139 -16.29 -8.50 11.38
CA THR A 139 -16.78 -9.85 11.62
C THR A 139 -17.68 -10.25 10.47
N LEU A 140 -17.48 -11.48 10.00
CA LEU A 140 -18.40 -12.16 9.11
C LEU A 140 -19.48 -12.79 9.99
N LEU A 141 -20.73 -12.38 9.76
CA LEU A 141 -21.90 -12.93 10.44
C LEU A 141 -22.83 -13.53 9.40
N GLU A 142 -23.59 -14.55 9.76
CA GLU A 142 -24.65 -15.03 8.89
C GLU A 142 -25.82 -14.01 8.84
N ASN A 143 -26.52 -13.92 7.72
CA ASN A 143 -27.70 -13.05 7.56
C ASN A 143 -28.70 -13.12 8.74
N PRO A 144 -29.19 -14.32 9.17
CA PRO A 144 -30.14 -14.41 10.28
C PRO A 144 -29.54 -13.88 11.59
N GLN A 145 -28.28 -14.21 11.86
CA GLN A 145 -27.53 -13.76 13.03
C GLN A 145 -27.39 -12.24 13.05
N ALA A 146 -26.98 -11.63 11.93
CA ALA A 146 -26.85 -10.18 11.78
C ALA A 146 -28.19 -9.46 11.97
N MET A 147 -29.29 -10.02 11.44
CA MET A 147 -30.63 -9.45 11.61
C MET A 147 -31.12 -9.50 13.07
N ARG A 148 -30.77 -10.55 13.82
CA ARG A 148 -31.08 -10.65 15.26
C ARG A 148 -30.28 -9.64 16.08
N LEU A 149 -28.98 -9.55 15.83
CA LEU A 149 -28.11 -8.55 16.49
C LEU A 149 -28.52 -7.12 16.15
N LYS A 150 -29.02 -6.88 14.93
CA LYS A 150 -29.65 -5.60 14.54
C LYS A 150 -30.92 -5.32 15.35
N LYS A 151 -31.80 -6.31 15.53
CA LYS A 151 -33.03 -6.17 16.35
C LYS A 151 -32.71 -5.89 17.82
N GLN A 152 -31.61 -6.44 18.34
CA GLN A 152 -31.13 -6.21 19.70
C GLN A 152 -30.40 -4.86 19.87
N GLY A 153 -30.19 -4.11 18.78
CA GLY A 153 -29.55 -2.79 18.82
C GLY A 153 -28.02 -2.82 18.88
N PHE A 154 -27.38 -3.96 18.57
CA PHE A 154 -25.92 -4.04 18.47
C PHE A 154 -25.39 -3.50 17.15
N ILE A 155 -26.19 -3.59 16.07
CA ILE A 155 -25.77 -3.22 14.70
C ILE A 155 -26.64 -2.08 14.16
N GLU A 156 -25.99 -1.06 13.62
CA GLU A 156 -26.60 0.04 12.86
C GLU A 156 -25.80 0.23 11.56
N ASP A 157 -26.49 0.33 10.41
CA ASP A 157 -25.87 0.57 9.09
C ASP A 157 -24.60 -0.26 8.78
N ARG A 158 -24.63 -1.56 9.14
CA ARG A 158 -23.53 -2.53 8.97
C ARG A 158 -22.29 -2.24 9.84
N LYS A 159 -22.46 -1.51 10.93
CA LYS A 159 -21.44 -1.24 11.94
C LYS A 159 -21.95 -1.64 13.32
N PHE A 160 -21.06 -2.14 14.17
CA PHE A 160 -21.39 -2.35 15.56
C PHE A 160 -21.37 -1.03 16.33
N VAL A 161 -22.46 -0.74 17.02
CA VAL A 161 -22.54 0.36 18.00
C VAL A 161 -21.92 -0.07 19.32
N LYS A 162 -22.15 -1.33 19.70
CA LYS A 162 -21.54 -1.99 20.86
C LYS A 162 -20.97 -3.33 20.41
N GLN A 163 -19.77 -3.66 20.86
CA GLN A 163 -19.16 -4.94 20.51
C GLN A 163 -19.85 -6.07 21.29
N PRO A 164 -20.53 -7.01 20.60
CA PRO A 164 -21.18 -8.13 21.26
C PRO A 164 -20.14 -9.09 21.85
N THR A 165 -20.48 -9.73 22.96
CA THR A 165 -19.65 -10.81 23.50
C THR A 165 -19.80 -12.07 22.63
N LYS A 166 -18.88 -13.04 22.79
CA LYS A 166 -18.99 -14.31 22.05
C LYS A 166 -20.32 -15.03 22.31
N GLU A 167 -20.80 -14.96 23.55
CA GLU A 167 -22.07 -15.55 23.96
C GLU A 167 -23.26 -14.90 23.24
N ASP A 168 -23.25 -13.59 23.04
CA ASP A 168 -24.32 -12.88 22.30
C ASP A 168 -24.35 -13.28 20.82
N ILE A 169 -23.16 -13.47 20.23
CA ILE A 169 -23.00 -13.94 18.84
C ILE A 169 -23.53 -15.37 18.71
N ASP A 170 -23.17 -16.26 19.63
CA ASP A 170 -23.58 -17.66 19.63
C ASP A 170 -25.09 -17.81 19.90
N ASN A 171 -25.64 -17.03 20.84
CA ASN A 171 -27.08 -16.99 21.10
C ASN A 171 -27.88 -16.51 19.87
N ALA A 172 -27.34 -15.55 19.11
CA ALA A 172 -27.94 -15.11 17.86
C ALA A 172 -27.88 -16.18 16.75
N LEU A 173 -26.95 -17.13 16.82
CA LEU A 173 -26.88 -18.28 15.92
C LEU A 173 -27.88 -19.38 16.33
N LEU A 174 -27.99 -19.66 17.64
CA LEU A 174 -28.82 -20.72 18.20
C LEU A 174 -30.34 -20.47 18.06
N GLY A 175 -30.77 -19.22 17.86
CA GLY A 175 -32.18 -18.89 17.65
C GLY A 175 -32.86 -19.61 16.47
N ASP A 176 -32.09 -20.22 15.55
CA ASP A 176 -32.64 -21.07 14.48
C ASP A 176 -32.98 -22.49 14.98
N LEU A 177 -32.25 -23.04 15.95
CA LEU A 177 -32.50 -24.40 16.45
C LEU A 177 -33.79 -24.50 17.28
N GLU A 178 -34.27 -23.40 17.84
CA GLU A 178 -35.52 -23.38 18.63
C GLU A 178 -36.76 -22.95 17.83
N GLN A 179 -36.61 -22.30 16.65
CA GLN A 179 -37.73 -21.83 15.83
C GLN A 179 -38.07 -22.73 14.63
N GLU A 180 -37.24 -23.70 14.24
CA GLU A 180 -37.57 -24.70 13.20
C GLU A 180 -38.59 -25.78 13.64
N GLY A 181 -39.31 -25.57 14.74
CA GLY A 181 -40.52 -26.32 15.11
C GLY A 181 -41.85 -25.69 14.62
N GLY A 182 -41.79 -24.57 13.90
CA GLY A 182 -42.97 -23.79 13.48
C GLY A 182 -43.38 -24.03 12.03
N VAL A 183 -44.32 -24.96 11.85
CA VAL A 183 -45.11 -25.27 10.64
C VAL A 183 -45.38 -24.07 9.72
N GLY A 184 -45.10 -24.23 8.41
CA GLY A 184 -45.47 -23.26 7.39
C GLY A 184 -45.18 -23.70 5.95
N GLY A 185 -45.55 -24.92 5.57
CA GLY A 185 -45.66 -25.27 4.15
C GLY A 185 -46.72 -24.40 3.49
N PHE A 186 -46.36 -23.73 2.41
CA PHE A 186 -47.33 -23.12 1.51
C PHE A 186 -46.93 -23.41 0.06
N VAL A 187 -47.98 -23.78 -0.66
CA VAL A 187 -48.08 -24.17 -2.08
C VAL A 187 -47.52 -23.11 -3.01
#